data_AF-A0A2V9K2D9-F1
#
_entry.id   AF-A0A2V9K2D9-F1
#
_cell.length_a   1.000
_cell.length_b   1.000
_cell.length_c   1.000
_cell.angle_alpha   90.00
_cell.angle_beta   90.00
_cell.angle_gamma   90.00
#
_symmetry.space_group_name_H-M   'P 1'
#
loop_
_entity.id
_entity.type
_entity.pdbx_description
1 polymer ?
#
loop_
_entity_poly.entity_id
_entity_poly.type
_entity_poly.pdbx_seq_one_letter_code
_entity_poly.pdbx_strand_id
1 'polypeptide(L)'
;MICEVCKRPAEVPPELMEESSLAPAEWRSVTFYEGAGCPQCNHTGFRGRTAIGELLLLSDRIRDLILAKRPSSEIRNVAREEGMVTLRETALEKIRQGITTLKEINKVTFVE
;
A
#
# COMPACT_ATOMS: atom_id res chain seq x y z
N MET A 1 -8.01 -9.34 -3.93
CA MET A 1 -6.82 -10.11 -3.46
C MET A 1 -6.36 -10.98 -4.60
N ILE A 2 -5.08 -11.32 -4.68
CA ILE A 2 -4.57 -12.24 -5.71
C ILE A 2 -5.33 -13.56 -5.59
N CYS A 3 -5.67 -14.17 -6.72
CA CYS A 3 -6.33 -15.46 -6.72
C CYS A 3 -5.39 -16.55 -6.20
N GLU A 4 -5.70 -17.17 -5.06
CA GLU A 4 -4.86 -18.22 -4.45
C GLU A 4 -4.65 -19.46 -5.34
N VAL A 5 -5.52 -19.71 -6.32
CA VAL A 5 -5.38 -20.86 -7.24
C VAL A 5 -4.34 -20.63 -8.33
N CYS A 6 -4.19 -19.38 -8.80
CA CYS A 6 -3.24 -19.06 -9.87
C CYS A 6 -2.18 -18.03 -9.44
N LYS A 7 -2.00 -17.86 -8.13
CA LYS A 7 -0.97 -17.03 -7.53
C LYS A 7 0.40 -17.64 -7.84
N ARG A 8 1.30 -16.81 -8.33
CA ARG A 8 2.69 -17.19 -8.61
C ARG A 8 3.66 -16.04 -8.29
N PRO A 9 4.94 -16.34 -8.01
CA PRO A 9 5.95 -15.30 -7.89
C PRO A 9 6.01 -14.45 -9.16
N ALA A 10 6.23 -13.15 -8.98
CA ALA A 10 6.40 -12.18 -10.04
C ALA A 10 7.76 -11.50 -9.90
N GLU A 11 8.44 -11.28 -11.02
CA GLU A 11 9.60 -10.40 -11.05
C GLU A 11 9.13 -8.95 -11.19
N VAL A 12 9.67 -8.09 -10.33
CA VAL A 12 9.48 -6.64 -10.41
C VAL A 12 10.83 -6.04 -10.76
N PRO A 13 10.97 -5.37 -11.92
CA PRO A 13 12.24 -4.79 -12.32
C PRO A 13 12.60 -3.62 -11.38
N PRO A 14 13.90 -3.38 -11.10
CA PRO A 14 14.33 -2.30 -10.20
C PRO A 14 13.77 -0.93 -10.59
N GLU A 15 13.64 -0.65 -11.89
CA GLU A 15 13.11 0.60 -12.41
C GLU A 15 11.67 0.83 -11.94
N LEU A 16 10.84 -0.22 -11.97
CA LEU A 16 9.46 -0.14 -11.47
C LEU A 16 9.40 -0.01 -9.94
N MET A 17 10.38 -0.55 -9.21
CA MET A 17 10.49 -0.34 -7.77
C MET A 17 10.76 1.14 -7.48
N GLU A 18 11.73 1.73 -8.17
CA GLU A 18 12.09 3.15 -8.03
C GLU A 18 10.93 4.07 -8.41
N GLU A 19 10.26 3.82 -9.54
CA GLU A 19 9.04 4.53 -9.96
C GLU A 19 7.89 4.40 -8.94
N SER A 20 7.93 3.37 -8.11
CA SER A 20 6.95 3.12 -7.05
C SER A 20 7.39 3.63 -5.67
N SER A 21 8.48 4.42 -5.60
CA SER A 21 9.12 4.86 -4.35
C SER A 21 9.52 3.71 -3.42
N LEU A 22 9.93 2.57 -3.99
CA LEU A 22 10.42 1.41 -3.25
C LEU A 22 11.94 1.33 -3.41
N ALA A 23 12.66 1.51 -2.31
CA ALA A 23 14.12 1.36 -2.30
C ALA A 23 14.51 -0.09 -2.69
N PRO A 24 15.20 -0.32 -3.83
CA PRO A 24 15.48 -1.68 -4.28
C PRO A 24 16.25 -2.52 -3.24
N ALA A 25 17.12 -1.88 -2.46
CA ALA A 25 17.87 -2.56 -1.40
C ALA A 25 16.96 -3.20 -0.33
N GLU A 26 15.85 -2.55 0.04
CA GLU A 26 14.90 -3.05 1.05
C GLU A 26 13.91 -4.07 0.47
N TRP A 27 13.62 -3.96 -0.83
CA TRP A 27 12.57 -4.75 -1.48
C TRP A 27 13.08 -5.96 -2.27
N ARG A 28 14.40 -6.08 -2.46
CA ARG A 28 15.03 -7.24 -3.10
C ARG A 28 14.76 -8.57 -2.39
N SER A 29 14.59 -8.56 -1.07
CA SER A 29 14.27 -9.78 -0.28
C SER A 29 12.78 -10.08 -0.22
N VAL A 30 11.92 -9.20 -0.74
CA VAL A 30 10.47 -9.39 -0.75
C VAL A 30 10.07 -10.16 -2.00
N THR A 31 9.35 -11.26 -1.83
CA THR A 31 8.76 -11.99 -2.96
C THR A 31 7.48 -11.29 -3.40
N PHE A 32 7.48 -10.76 -4.62
CA PHE A 32 6.27 -10.23 -5.23
C PHE A 32 5.43 -11.36 -5.84
N TYR A 33 4.13 -11.16 -5.90
CA TYR A 33 3.19 -12.14 -6.46
C TYR A 33 2.30 -11.48 -7.51
N GLU A 34 1.84 -12.30 -8.45
CA GLU A 34 0.79 -11.97 -9.40
C GLU A 34 -0.19 -13.14 -9.54
N GLY A 35 -1.37 -12.89 -10.12
CA GLY A 35 -2.29 -13.94 -10.51
C GLY A 35 -2.24 -14.17 -12.01
N ALA A 36 -1.92 -15.38 -12.45
CA ALA A 36 -1.82 -15.72 -13.89
C ALA A 36 -3.16 -15.68 -14.65
N GLY A 37 -4.28 -15.66 -13.92
CA GLY A 37 -5.63 -15.79 -14.47
C GLY A 37 -6.04 -17.26 -14.63
N CYS A 38 -7.20 -17.63 -14.07
CA CYS A 38 -7.76 -18.97 -14.19
C CYS A 38 -9.29 -18.92 -14.15
N PRO A 39 -10.00 -20.02 -14.45
CA PRO A 39 -11.46 -20.06 -14.40
C PRO A 39 -12.04 -19.66 -13.03
N GLN A 40 -11.37 -19.97 -11.92
CA GLN A 40 -11.86 -19.61 -10.58
C GLN A 40 -11.88 -18.11 -10.27
N CYS A 41 -11.07 -17.32 -10.99
CA CYS A 41 -11.04 -15.87 -10.86
C CYS A 41 -11.56 -15.16 -12.11
N ASN A 42 -12.31 -15.87 -12.97
CA ASN A 42 -12.79 -15.35 -14.25
C ASN A 42 -11.65 -14.76 -15.10
N HIS A 43 -10.48 -15.41 -15.09
CA HIS A 43 -9.28 -14.98 -15.81
C HIS A 43 -8.73 -13.59 -15.44
N THR A 44 -9.15 -13.00 -14.31
CA THR A 44 -8.67 -11.67 -13.88
C THR A 44 -7.35 -11.71 -13.10
N GLY A 45 -7.00 -12.87 -12.52
CA GLY A 45 -5.90 -12.99 -11.57
C GLY A 45 -6.25 -12.56 -10.14
N PHE A 46 -7.47 -12.05 -9.90
CA PHE A 46 -7.91 -11.57 -8.59
C PHE A 46 -9.23 -12.23 -8.15
N ARG A 47 -9.37 -12.47 -6.85
CA ARG A 47 -10.62 -12.94 -6.24
C ARG A 47 -10.84 -12.24 -4.91
N GLY A 48 -12.02 -11.67 -4.73
CA GLY A 48 -12.36 -10.87 -3.53
C GLY A 48 -11.61 -9.54 -3.43
N ARG A 49 -11.85 -8.82 -2.34
CA ARG A 49 -11.29 -7.49 -2.05
C ARG A 49 -10.77 -7.45 -0.62
N THR A 50 -9.80 -6.60 -0.37
CA THR A 50 -9.28 -6.30 0.97
C THR A 50 -9.19 -4.79 1.11
N ALA A 51 -9.54 -4.28 2.28
CA ALA A 51 -9.44 -2.84 2.55
C ALA A 51 -8.01 -2.48 2.95
N ILE A 52 -7.56 -1.31 2.50
CA ILE A 52 -6.46 -0.56 3.10
C ILE A 52 -7.07 0.62 3.85
N GLY A 53 -6.46 1.02 4.95
CA GLY A 53 -7.00 2.06 5.81
C GLY A 53 -5.89 2.94 6.37
N GLU A 54 -6.23 4.19 6.60
CA GLU A 54 -5.43 5.19 7.30
C GLU A 54 -6.32 5.76 8.38
N LEU A 55 -5.85 5.72 9.63
CA LEU A 55 -6.64 6.13 10.78
C LEU A 55 -5.94 7.27 11.51
N LEU A 56 -6.48 8.47 11.34
CA LEU A 56 -6.03 9.66 12.07
C LEU A 56 -6.73 9.71 13.42
N LEU A 57 -5.98 9.50 14.49
CA LEU A 57 -6.47 9.68 15.86
C LEU A 57 -6.46 11.16 16.22
N LEU A 58 -7.58 11.67 16.75
CA LEU A 58 -7.72 13.07 17.13
C LEU A 58 -7.12 13.31 18.52
N SER A 59 -5.80 13.50 18.58
CA SER A 59 -5.10 13.93 19.79
C SER A 59 -5.32 15.41 20.10
N ASP A 60 -4.94 15.86 21.30
CA ASP A 60 -5.01 17.27 21.67
C ASP A 60 -4.09 18.13 20.79
N ARG A 61 -2.89 17.63 20.44
CA ARG A 61 -1.96 18.31 19.53
C ARG A 61 -2.57 18.51 18.14
N ILE A 62 -3.25 17.49 17.62
CA ILE A 62 -3.98 17.60 16.35
C ILE A 62 -5.16 18.57 16.47
N ARG A 63 -5.90 18.55 17.58
CA ARG A 63 -7.01 19.48 17.82
C ARG A 63 -6.53 20.93 17.81
N ASP A 64 -5.39 21.22 18.44
CA ASP A 64 -4.79 22.55 18.47
C ASP A 64 -4.40 23.03 17.07
N LEU A 65 -3.83 22.15 16.23
CA LEU A 65 -3.52 22.48 14.84
C LEU A 65 -4.77 22.80 14.01
N ILE A 66 -5.86 22.06 14.23
CA ILE A 66 -7.15 22.32 13.58
C ILE A 66 -7.70 23.68 14.01
N LEU A 67 -7.70 23.98 15.31
CA LEU A 67 -8.17 25.26 15.85
C LEU A 67 -7.34 26.43 15.33
N ALA A 68 -6.02 26.23 15.20
CA ALA A 68 -5.10 27.20 14.62
C ALA A 68 -5.15 27.26 13.08
N LYS A 69 -6.05 26.51 12.42
CA LYS A 69 -6.22 26.45 10.96
C LYS A 69 -4.90 26.19 10.20
N ARG A 70 -4.07 25.31 10.75
CA ARG A 70 -2.80 24.92 10.11
C ARG A 70 -3.07 24.13 8.83
N PRO A 71 -2.15 24.15 7.85
CA PRO A 71 -2.24 23.31 6.66
C PRO A 71 -2.42 21.83 7.01
N SER A 72 -3.17 21.10 6.19
CA SER A 72 -3.41 19.66 6.39
C SER A 72 -2.14 18.83 6.33
N SER A 73 -1.08 19.30 5.67
CA SER A 73 0.24 18.67 5.67
C SER A 73 0.88 18.67 7.06
N GLU A 74 0.75 19.76 7.83
CA GLU A 74 1.27 19.82 9.21
C GLU A 74 0.50 18.87 10.13
N ILE A 75 -0.82 18.80 9.96
CA ILE A 75 -1.68 17.85 10.68
C ILE A 75 -1.26 16.40 10.34
N ARG A 76 -1.04 16.10 9.06
CA ARG A 76 -0.59 14.78 8.61
C ARG A 76 0.78 14.41 9.19
N ASN A 77 1.73 15.35 9.23
CA ASN A 77 3.05 15.11 9.81
C ASN A 77 2.97 14.75 11.29
N VAL A 78 2.20 15.52 12.08
CA VAL A 78 1.99 15.19 13.50
C VAL A 78 1.27 13.86 13.67
N ALA A 79 0.27 13.56 12.84
CA ALA A 79 -0.41 12.26 12.91
C ALA A 79 0.56 11.10 12.62
N ARG A 80 1.48 11.25 11.65
CA ARG A 80 2.53 10.25 11.37
C ARG A 80 3.52 10.12 12.52
N GLU A 81 3.95 11.24 13.12
CA GLU A 81 4.77 11.24 14.34
C GLU A 81 4.10 10.49 15.50
N GLU A 82 2.77 10.61 15.61
CA GLU A 82 1.95 9.93 16.62
C GLU A 82 1.55 8.48 16.23
N GLY A 83 2.14 7.93 15.16
CA GLY A 83 2.01 6.53 14.78
C GLY A 83 0.90 6.21 13.77
N MET A 84 0.31 7.23 13.12
CA MET A 84 -0.59 6.99 11.99
C MET A 84 0.17 6.33 10.83
N VAL A 85 -0.32 5.17 10.40
CA VAL A 85 0.15 4.48 9.19
C VAL A 85 -0.68 4.95 8.00
N THR A 86 -0.01 5.36 6.94
CA THR A 86 -0.64 5.86 5.72
C THR A 86 -1.32 4.75 4.92
N LEU A 87 -2.20 5.15 3.99
CA LEU A 87 -2.80 4.20 3.03
C LEU A 87 -1.74 3.43 2.26
N ARG A 88 -0.67 4.10 1.81
CA ARG A 88 0.39 3.45 1.02
C ARG A 88 1.20 2.49 1.87
N GLU A 89 1.61 2.87 3.07
CA GLU A 89 2.32 1.96 3.98
C GLU A 89 1.50 0.70 4.28
N THR A 90 0.20 0.86 4.57
CA THR A 90 -0.72 -0.27 4.77
C THR A 90 -0.85 -1.15 3.53
N ALA A 91 -0.84 -0.53 2.35
CA ALA A 91 -0.91 -1.25 1.07
C ALA A 91 0.39 -2.02 0.76
N LEU A 92 1.55 -1.42 1.02
CA LEU A 92 2.86 -2.04 0.86
C LEU A 92 3.03 -3.24 1.78
N GLU A 93 2.49 -3.19 3.00
CA GLU A 93 2.49 -4.35 3.89
C GLU A 93 1.69 -5.53 3.31
N LYS A 94 0.58 -5.27 2.62
CA LYS A 94 -0.17 -6.32 1.92
C LYS A 94 0.60 -6.92 0.74
N ILE A 95 1.52 -6.17 0.11
CA ILE A 95 2.43 -6.71 -0.91
C ILE A 95 3.42 -7.67 -0.24
N ARG A 96 4.00 -7.29 0.90
CA ARG A 96 4.92 -8.18 1.66
C ARG A 96 4.25 -9.49 2.06
N GLN A 97 2.95 -9.45 2.37
CA GLN A 97 2.13 -10.62 2.67
C GLN A 97 1.66 -11.41 1.42
N GLY A 98 1.95 -10.91 0.21
CA GLY A 98 1.52 -11.52 -1.04
C GLY A 98 0.01 -11.49 -1.29
N ILE A 99 -0.73 -10.55 -0.68
CA ILE A 99 -2.19 -10.45 -0.78
C ILE A 99 -2.61 -9.69 -2.05
N THR A 100 -1.76 -8.80 -2.53
CA THR A 100 -2.03 -7.89 -3.65
C THR A 100 -0.75 -7.64 -4.45
N THR A 101 -0.87 -6.99 -5.61
CA THR A 101 0.25 -6.71 -6.51
C THR A 101 0.69 -5.25 -6.41
N LEU A 102 1.94 -4.96 -6.79
CA LEU A 102 2.44 -3.59 -6.89
C LEU A 102 1.60 -2.73 -7.85
N LYS A 103 1.21 -3.32 -8.98
CA LYS A 103 0.31 -2.69 -9.96
C LYS A 103 -1.02 -2.27 -9.34
N GLU A 104 -1.62 -3.13 -8.51
CA GLU A 104 -2.91 -2.83 -7.89
C GLU A 104 -2.76 -1.71 -6.84
N ILE A 105 -1.65 -1.70 -6.09
CA ILE A 105 -1.40 -0.65 -5.10
C ILE A 105 -1.11 0.71 -5.74
N ASN A 106 -0.35 0.76 -6.84
CA ASN A 106 -0.11 1.99 -7.58
C ASN A 106 -1.39 2.56 -8.24
N LYS A 107 -2.42 1.73 -8.45
CA LYS A 107 -3.72 2.18 -8.98
C LYS A 107 -4.60 2.84 -7.91
N VAL A 108 -4.46 2.47 -6.65
CA VAL A 108 -5.38 2.87 -5.56
C VAL A 108 -4.74 3.76 -4.49
N THR A 109 -3.42 3.98 -4.57
CA THR A 109 -2.67 4.87 -3.68
C THR A 109 -1.75 5.76 -4.49
N PHE A 110 -1.46 6.96 -3.98
CA PHE A 110 -0.44 7.83 -4.57
C PHE A 110 0.94 7.31 -4.22
N VAL A 111 1.84 7.35 -5.19
CA VAL A 111 3.27 7.18 -4.94
C VAL A 111 3.74 8.50 -4.30
N GLU A 112 4.15 8.43 -3.03
CA GLU A 112 4.70 9.56 -2.26
C GLU A 112 6.22 9.65 -2.44
#